data_AF-A0A011MRR9-F1
#
_entry.id   AF-A0A011MRR9-F1
#
_cell.length_a   1.000
_cell.length_b   1.000
_cell.length_c   1.000
_cell.angle_alpha   90.00
_cell.angle_beta   90.00
_cell.angle_gamma   90.00
#
_symmetry.space_group_name_H-M   'P 1'
#
loop_
_entity.id
_entity.type
_entity.pdbx_description
1 polymer ?
#
loop_
_entity_poly.entity_id
_entity_poly.type
_entity_poly.pdbx_seq_one_letter_code
_entity_poly.pdbx_strand_id
1 'polypeptide(L)'
;MAEQGRARRAARVAAITIAGGALIACATPYGGAPVATDFPASQQPKLQAAAHWATIADRSAEALVHSLAAAVSCPDPAALCPRVYVRPAAQQTVFAQNFRAAFITALVRQKVTVAHTPAAGAIAIDIDVQTVRFSADRPNGTFIPASLVYAGAWAVYGLAANASPAAAGLAGAAMIGGYDAWRWASSETAAGPTPQTEVLVTVSASDATRYLGRVAAVYYAADSDARLYTEQQPLFSIAVGGDR
;
A
#
# COMPACT_ATOMS: atom_id res chain seq x y z
N MET A 1 55.18 44.82 -1.39
CA MET A 1 54.99 43.92 -0.23
C MET A 1 53.56 43.34 -0.09
N ALA A 2 52.71 43.37 -1.13
CA ALA A 2 51.31 42.91 -1.04
C ALA A 2 51.08 41.47 -1.55
N GLU A 3 52.00 40.87 -2.30
CA GLU A 3 51.82 39.52 -2.88
C GLU A 3 52.14 38.36 -1.93
N GLN A 4 53.01 38.57 -0.93
CA GLN A 4 53.42 37.50 0.00
C GLN A 4 52.33 37.09 1.01
N GLY A 5 51.32 37.94 1.24
CA GLY A 5 50.23 37.66 2.19
C GLY A 5 49.12 36.75 1.64
N ARG A 6 48.92 36.74 0.32
CA ARG A 6 47.86 35.96 -0.34
C ARG A 6 48.25 34.48 -0.49
N ALA A 7 49.53 34.21 -0.76
CA ALA A 7 50.07 32.85 -0.85
C ALA A 7 50.04 32.06 0.47
N ARG A 8 50.31 32.74 1.61
CA ARG A 8 50.29 32.09 2.95
C ARG A 8 48.87 31.73 3.43
N ARG A 9 47.84 32.46 3.00
CA ARG A 9 46.43 32.15 3.32
C ARG A 9 45.90 31.00 2.45
N ALA A 10 46.25 30.96 1.17
CA ALA A 10 45.89 29.85 0.28
C ALA A 10 46.51 28.50 0.74
N ALA A 11 47.76 28.52 1.20
CA ALA A 11 48.43 27.32 1.71
C ALA A 11 47.83 26.77 3.02
N ARG A 12 47.28 27.62 3.90
CA ARG A 12 46.57 27.16 5.11
C ARG A 12 45.16 26.65 4.84
N VAL A 13 44.48 27.17 3.81
CA VAL A 13 43.15 26.69 3.39
C VAL A 13 43.28 25.34 2.66
N ALA A 14 44.35 25.12 1.89
CA ALA A 14 44.57 23.86 1.18
C ALA A 14 45.00 22.69 2.10
N ALA A 15 45.61 22.97 3.26
CA ALA A 15 46.09 21.93 4.17
C ALA A 15 44.98 21.32 5.05
N ILE A 16 43.85 22.02 5.25
CA ILE A 16 42.74 21.52 6.08
C ILE A 16 41.74 20.70 5.27
N THR A 17 41.65 20.89 3.95
CA THR A 17 40.74 20.14 3.08
C THR A 17 41.25 18.75 2.66
N ILE A 18 42.53 18.43 2.86
CA ILE A 18 43.11 17.15 2.39
C ILE A 18 43.16 16.07 3.50
N ALA A 19 42.97 16.43 4.78
CA ALA A 19 43.06 15.46 5.89
C ALA A 19 41.78 14.66 6.17
N GLY A 20 40.67 14.90 5.45
CA GLY A 20 39.35 14.30 5.75
C GLY A 20 38.96 13.08 4.90
N GLY A 21 39.79 12.63 3.97
CA GLY A 21 39.34 11.80 2.83
C GLY A 21 39.78 10.34 2.78
N ALA A 22 40.31 9.73 3.85
CA ALA A 22 40.90 8.39 3.77
C ALA A 22 40.47 7.44 4.89
N LEU A 23 39.18 7.41 5.23
CA LEU A 23 38.56 6.25 5.87
C LEU A 23 37.72 5.50 4.83
N ILE A 24 38.38 4.94 3.82
CA ILE A 24 37.75 3.94 2.95
C ILE A 24 37.64 2.69 3.83
N ALA A 25 36.43 2.46 4.35
CA ALA A 25 36.10 1.30 5.13
C ALA A 25 36.57 0.03 4.39
N CYS A 26 37.34 -0.82 5.07
CA CYS A 26 37.64 -2.17 4.63
C CYS A 26 36.33 -2.99 4.66
N ALA A 27 35.50 -2.87 3.64
CA ALA A 27 34.40 -3.79 3.43
C ALA A 27 35.00 -5.14 3.01
N THR A 28 35.09 -6.09 3.93
CA THR A 28 35.46 -7.46 3.58
C THR A 28 34.31 -8.04 2.75
N PRO A 29 34.54 -8.47 1.49
CA PRO A 29 33.47 -9.04 0.65
C PRO A 29 32.95 -10.39 1.17
N TYR A 30 33.51 -10.90 2.26
CA TYR A 30 33.15 -12.15 2.89
C TYR A 30 32.74 -11.87 4.34
N GLY A 31 31.51 -12.24 4.68
CA GLY A 31 31.00 -12.34 6.05
C GLY A 31 30.57 -13.78 6.32
N GLY A 32 30.69 -14.23 7.57
CA GLY A 32 30.30 -15.60 7.96
C GLY A 32 28.79 -15.88 7.88
N ALA A 33 27.97 -14.86 7.58
CA ALA A 33 26.54 -14.95 7.38
C ALA A 33 26.06 -13.95 6.31
N PRO A 34 24.98 -14.26 5.57
CA PRO A 34 24.34 -13.31 4.67
C PRO A 34 23.93 -12.02 5.39
N VAL A 35 24.17 -10.88 4.75
CA VAL A 35 23.73 -9.56 5.24
C VAL A 35 22.26 -9.38 4.88
N ALA A 36 21.44 -8.96 5.84
CA ALA A 36 20.05 -8.61 5.59
C ALA A 36 19.97 -7.40 4.65
N THR A 37 19.14 -7.51 3.61
CA THR A 37 18.83 -6.42 2.69
C THR A 37 17.32 -6.20 2.66
N ASP A 38 16.91 -4.94 2.54
CA ASP A 38 15.48 -4.61 2.39
C ASP A 38 14.96 -4.98 1.00
N PHE A 39 13.64 -5.16 0.89
CA PHE A 39 12.96 -5.27 -0.38
C PHE A 39 12.87 -3.90 -1.08
N PRO A 40 12.83 -3.84 -2.43
CA PRO A 40 12.51 -2.60 -3.13
C PRO A 40 11.16 -2.05 -2.67
N ALA A 41 11.07 -0.72 -2.55
CA ALA A 41 9.81 -0.07 -2.20
C ALA A 41 8.73 -0.33 -3.26
N SER A 42 7.53 -0.68 -2.81
CA SER A 42 6.35 -0.89 -3.66
C SER A 42 5.14 -0.15 -3.10
N GLN A 43 4.14 0.06 -3.96
CA GLN A 43 2.89 0.69 -3.53
C GLN A 43 1.95 -0.36 -2.95
N GLN A 44 1.41 -0.07 -1.78
CA GLN A 44 0.38 -0.87 -1.13
C GLN A 44 -0.83 0.01 -0.81
N PRO A 45 -2.05 -0.37 -1.24
CA PRO A 45 -3.23 0.44 -1.00
C PRO A 45 -3.58 0.51 0.49
N LYS A 46 -4.06 1.68 0.93
CA LYS A 46 -4.52 1.95 2.29
C LYS A 46 -6.04 1.87 2.36
N LEU A 47 -6.56 1.13 3.33
CA LEU A 47 -7.96 0.98 3.64
C LEU A 47 -8.37 1.97 4.73
N GLN A 48 -9.44 2.72 4.45
CA GLN A 48 -9.94 3.79 5.32
C GLN A 48 -11.48 3.79 5.44
N ALA A 49 -12.18 3.06 4.56
CA ALA A 49 -13.64 3.08 4.52
C ALA A 49 -14.22 1.74 4.07
N ALA A 50 -15.45 1.46 4.50
CA ALA A 50 -16.20 0.27 4.11
C ALA A 50 -16.42 0.18 2.58
N ALA A 51 -16.47 1.32 1.88
CA ALA A 51 -16.53 1.35 0.42
C ALA A 51 -15.35 0.59 -0.23
N HIS A 52 -14.16 0.61 0.40
CA HIS A 52 -13.00 -0.10 -0.13
C HIS A 52 -13.18 -1.62 -0.07
N TRP A 53 -14.02 -2.14 0.85
CA TRP A 53 -14.23 -3.58 0.99
C TRP A 53 -14.88 -4.17 -0.27
N ALA A 54 -15.83 -3.45 -0.87
CA ALA A 54 -16.45 -3.85 -2.14
C ALA A 54 -15.44 -3.82 -3.30
N THR A 55 -14.57 -2.81 -3.36
CA THR A 55 -13.52 -2.74 -4.38
C THR A 55 -12.50 -3.87 -4.26
N ILE A 56 -12.12 -4.24 -3.03
CA ILE A 56 -11.22 -5.40 -2.80
C ILE A 56 -11.91 -6.69 -3.23
N ALA A 57 -13.20 -6.83 -2.92
CA ALA A 57 -13.99 -8.00 -3.32
C ALA A 57 -14.11 -8.13 -4.84
N ASP A 58 -14.40 -7.03 -5.55
CA ASP A 58 -14.46 -6.99 -7.02
C ASP A 58 -13.12 -7.42 -7.64
N ARG A 59 -12.00 -6.84 -7.20
CA ARG A 59 -10.66 -7.21 -7.70
C ARG A 59 -10.26 -8.64 -7.36
N SER A 60 -10.61 -9.12 -6.17
CA SER A 60 -10.34 -10.50 -5.77
C SER A 60 -11.13 -11.49 -6.61
N ALA A 61 -12.38 -11.17 -6.95
CA ALA A 61 -13.23 -12.00 -7.80
C ALA A 61 -12.71 -12.04 -9.23
N GLU A 62 -12.36 -10.87 -9.80
CA GLU A 62 -11.68 -10.77 -11.10
C GLU A 62 -10.43 -11.64 -11.18
N ALA A 63 -9.52 -11.48 -10.21
CA ALA A 63 -8.27 -12.23 -10.16
C ALA A 63 -8.51 -13.74 -10.01
N LEU A 64 -9.47 -14.14 -9.17
CA LEU A 64 -9.80 -15.56 -8.98
C LEU A 64 -10.41 -16.16 -10.25
N VAL A 65 -11.36 -15.47 -10.90
CA VAL A 65 -11.99 -15.94 -12.14
C VAL A 65 -10.94 -16.10 -13.24
N HIS A 66 -10.02 -15.14 -13.36
CA HIS A 66 -8.92 -15.23 -14.30
C HIS A 66 -8.00 -16.43 -14.01
N SER A 67 -7.64 -16.64 -12.74
CA SER A 67 -6.86 -17.81 -12.31
C SER A 67 -7.58 -19.12 -12.57
N LEU A 68 -8.90 -19.17 -12.38
CA LEU A 68 -9.72 -20.37 -12.59
C LEU A 68 -9.89 -20.70 -14.07
N ALA A 69 -10.05 -19.70 -14.93
CA ALA A 69 -10.19 -19.90 -16.37
C ALA A 69 -8.98 -20.62 -16.99
N ALA A 70 -7.78 -20.43 -16.41
CA ALA A 70 -6.58 -21.17 -16.83
C ALA A 70 -6.56 -22.63 -16.36
N ALA A 71 -7.27 -22.96 -15.28
CA ALA A 71 -7.23 -24.27 -14.62
C ALA A 71 -8.43 -25.17 -14.94
N VAL A 72 -9.54 -24.60 -15.45
CA VAL A 72 -10.80 -25.31 -15.66
C VAL A 72 -11.29 -25.11 -17.09
N SER A 73 -11.49 -26.22 -17.82
CA SER A 73 -12.12 -26.20 -19.14
C SER A 73 -13.64 -26.26 -19.00
N CYS A 74 -14.35 -25.31 -19.61
CA CYS A 74 -15.81 -25.23 -19.56
C CYS A 74 -16.43 -25.90 -20.80
N PRO A 75 -17.32 -26.88 -20.62
CA PRO A 75 -18.06 -27.48 -21.74
C PRO A 75 -19.14 -26.55 -22.31
N ASP A 76 -19.73 -25.68 -21.47
CA ASP A 76 -20.81 -24.77 -21.83
C ASP A 76 -20.29 -23.32 -21.94
N PRO A 77 -20.34 -22.67 -23.12
CA PRO A 77 -19.95 -21.28 -23.30
C PRO A 77 -20.94 -20.25 -22.71
N ALA A 78 -22.19 -20.65 -22.44
CA ALA A 78 -23.27 -19.75 -22.03
C ALA A 78 -23.36 -19.54 -20.51
N ALA A 79 -22.83 -20.49 -19.73
CA ALA A 79 -22.61 -20.34 -18.29
C ALA A 79 -21.10 -20.33 -18.02
N LEU A 80 -20.60 -19.40 -17.19
CA LEU A 80 -19.29 -19.61 -16.58
C LEU A 80 -19.43 -20.76 -15.58
N CYS A 81 -19.24 -21.97 -16.11
CA CYS A 81 -18.77 -23.10 -15.36
C CYS A 81 -17.38 -22.75 -14.81
N PRO A 82 -16.97 -23.31 -13.67
CA PRO A 82 -17.69 -24.21 -12.79
C PRO A 82 -18.68 -23.49 -11.85
N ARG A 83 -19.70 -24.21 -11.37
CA ARG A 83 -20.53 -23.77 -10.24
C ARG A 83 -19.63 -23.66 -9.00
N VAL A 84 -19.73 -22.56 -8.26
CA VAL A 84 -18.92 -22.32 -7.06
C VAL A 84 -19.79 -22.20 -5.82
N TYR A 85 -19.25 -22.55 -4.66
CA TYR A 85 -19.85 -22.29 -3.36
C TYR A 85 -18.84 -21.55 -2.49
N VAL A 86 -19.20 -20.35 -2.05
CA VAL A 86 -18.35 -19.56 -1.15
C VAL A 86 -18.65 -19.98 0.29
N ARG A 87 -17.69 -20.62 0.96
CA ARG A 87 -17.84 -20.99 2.37
C ARG A 87 -17.93 -19.75 3.25
N PRO A 88 -18.51 -19.85 4.47
CA PRO A 88 -18.34 -18.81 5.48
C PRO A 88 -16.86 -18.45 5.64
N ALA A 89 -16.56 -17.17 5.86
CA ALA A 89 -15.18 -16.75 6.08
C ALA A 89 -14.63 -17.42 7.34
N ALA A 90 -13.36 -17.84 7.31
CA ALA A 90 -12.76 -18.55 8.43
C ALA A 90 -12.74 -17.68 9.71
N GLN A 91 -12.50 -16.38 9.54
CA GLN A 91 -12.59 -15.38 10.59
C GLN A 91 -13.99 -14.75 10.60
N GLN A 92 -14.55 -14.61 11.81
CA GLN A 92 -15.86 -13.99 12.01
C GLN A 92 -15.77 -12.49 12.29
N THR A 93 -14.84 -11.79 11.63
CA THR A 93 -14.74 -10.34 11.76
C THR A 93 -15.81 -9.63 10.94
N VAL A 94 -16.18 -8.41 11.34
CA VAL A 94 -17.13 -7.57 10.60
C VAL A 94 -16.66 -7.42 9.15
N PHE A 95 -15.37 -7.13 8.95
CA PHE A 95 -14.78 -7.06 7.63
C PHE A 95 -14.89 -8.37 6.84
N ALA A 96 -14.50 -9.51 7.42
CA ALA A 96 -14.51 -10.79 6.70
C ALA A 96 -15.91 -11.20 6.24
N GLN A 97 -16.94 -10.96 7.05
CA GLN A 97 -18.33 -11.24 6.71
C GLN A 97 -18.86 -10.32 5.59
N ASN A 98 -18.59 -9.01 5.68
CA ASN A 98 -18.99 -8.05 4.66
C ASN A 98 -18.21 -8.25 3.35
N PHE A 99 -16.92 -8.56 3.45
CA PHE A 99 -16.09 -8.93 2.30
C PHE A 99 -16.67 -10.15 1.60
N ARG A 100 -17.05 -11.20 2.32
CA ARG A 100 -17.69 -12.39 1.73
C ARG A 100 -18.97 -12.04 0.97
N ALA A 101 -19.85 -11.23 1.55
CA ALA A 101 -21.10 -10.83 0.90
C ALA A 101 -20.85 -10.01 -0.39
N ALA A 102 -19.92 -9.05 -0.32
CA ALA A 102 -19.49 -8.28 -1.49
C ALA A 102 -18.83 -9.17 -2.55
N PHE A 103 -18.03 -10.14 -2.14
CA PHE A 103 -17.32 -11.07 -3.01
C PHE A 103 -18.28 -12.00 -3.77
N ILE A 104 -19.32 -12.51 -3.10
CA ILE A 104 -20.40 -13.24 -3.78
C ILE A 104 -21.08 -12.36 -4.84
N THR A 105 -21.37 -11.10 -4.49
CA THR A 105 -21.96 -10.13 -5.43
C THR A 105 -21.05 -9.89 -6.64
N ALA A 106 -19.74 -9.76 -6.41
CA ALA A 106 -18.73 -9.60 -7.46
C ALA A 106 -18.66 -10.81 -8.39
N LEU A 107 -18.66 -12.04 -7.84
CA LEU A 107 -18.68 -13.27 -8.64
C LEU A 107 -19.92 -13.37 -9.53
N VAL A 108 -21.11 -13.04 -9.00
CA VAL A 108 -22.34 -13.02 -9.78
C VAL A 108 -22.29 -11.97 -10.89
N ARG A 109 -21.73 -10.79 -10.61
CA ARG A 109 -21.51 -9.73 -11.63
C ARG A 109 -20.59 -10.22 -12.73
N GLN A 110 -19.59 -11.02 -12.38
CA GLN A 110 -18.71 -11.73 -13.30
C GLN A 110 -19.36 -12.93 -13.99
N LYS A 111 -20.69 -13.10 -13.85
CA LYS A 111 -21.49 -14.18 -14.43
C LYS A 111 -21.11 -15.59 -13.96
N VAL A 112 -20.41 -15.71 -12.83
CA VAL A 112 -20.11 -17.00 -12.18
C VAL A 112 -21.36 -17.54 -11.52
N THR A 113 -21.64 -18.84 -11.68
CA THR A 113 -22.77 -19.49 -11.01
C THR A 113 -22.43 -19.78 -9.55
N VAL A 114 -22.98 -19.00 -8.61
CA VAL A 114 -22.74 -19.17 -7.17
C VAL A 114 -23.91 -19.91 -6.50
N ALA A 115 -23.62 -21.03 -5.88
CA ALA A 115 -24.59 -21.80 -5.09
C ALA A 115 -24.79 -21.16 -3.71
N HIS A 116 -26.04 -21.15 -3.24
CA HIS A 116 -26.40 -20.69 -1.89
C HIS A 116 -26.02 -21.69 -0.79
N THR A 117 -25.97 -22.98 -1.11
CA THR A 117 -25.62 -24.07 -0.20
C THR A 117 -24.53 -24.95 -0.83
N PRO A 118 -23.77 -25.73 -0.03
CA PRO A 118 -22.85 -26.71 -0.57
C PRO A 118 -23.60 -27.65 -1.54
N ALA A 119 -23.06 -27.83 -2.74
CA ALA A 119 -23.66 -28.68 -3.77
C ALA A 119 -22.60 -29.62 -4.35
N ALA A 120 -23.01 -30.84 -4.70
CA ALA A 120 -22.13 -31.80 -5.34
C ALA A 120 -21.57 -31.22 -6.66
N GLY A 121 -20.26 -31.36 -6.85
CA GLY A 121 -19.54 -30.84 -8.03
C GLY A 121 -19.33 -29.32 -8.02
N ALA A 122 -19.75 -28.59 -6.99
CA ALA A 122 -19.41 -27.18 -6.86
C ALA A 122 -17.97 -27.03 -6.34
N ILE A 123 -17.21 -26.12 -6.95
CA ILE A 123 -15.90 -25.73 -6.42
C ILE A 123 -16.09 -24.96 -5.13
N ALA A 124 -15.37 -25.37 -4.10
CA ALA A 124 -15.37 -24.67 -2.84
C ALA A 124 -14.45 -23.45 -2.92
N ILE A 125 -14.96 -22.29 -2.53
CA ILE A 125 -14.17 -21.08 -2.34
C ILE A 125 -14.05 -20.79 -0.84
N ASP A 126 -12.80 -20.71 -0.37
CA ASP A 126 -12.43 -20.30 0.97
C ASP A 126 -11.94 -18.85 0.99
N ILE A 127 -12.33 -18.14 2.04
CA ILE A 127 -11.87 -16.78 2.33
C ILE A 127 -11.14 -16.82 3.67
N ASP A 128 -9.89 -16.39 3.63
CA ASP A 128 -9.02 -16.23 4.79
C ASP A 128 -8.59 -14.77 4.90
N VAL A 129 -8.89 -14.17 6.04
CA VAL A 129 -8.55 -12.78 6.36
C VAL A 129 -7.63 -12.78 7.58
N GLN A 130 -6.41 -12.32 7.40
CA GLN A 130 -5.42 -12.23 8.47
C GLN A 130 -5.02 -10.78 8.67
N THR A 131 -4.85 -10.39 9.94
CA THR A 131 -4.37 -9.06 10.29
C THR A 131 -3.03 -9.19 11.01
N VAL A 132 -2.02 -8.46 10.55
CA VAL A 132 -0.69 -8.45 11.15
C VAL A 132 -0.36 -7.01 11.56
N ARG A 133 0.28 -6.86 12.72
CA ARG A 133 0.77 -5.57 13.21
C ARG A 133 2.29 -5.55 13.24
N PHE A 134 2.90 -4.48 12.73
CA PHE A 134 4.35 -4.27 12.72
C PHE A 134 4.74 -2.93 13.39
N SER A 135 6.04 -2.69 13.57
CA SER A 135 6.59 -1.52 14.26
C SER A 135 6.37 -0.20 13.49
N ALA A 136 6.17 0.90 14.24
CA ALA A 136 5.74 2.21 13.71
C ALA A 136 6.78 2.94 12.84
N ASP A 137 8.06 2.67 13.08
CA ASP A 137 9.13 3.58 12.67
C ASP A 137 9.62 3.30 11.25
N ARG A 138 8.71 3.30 10.27
CA ARG A 138 9.07 3.27 8.85
C ARG A 138 9.05 4.68 8.28
N PRO A 139 10.09 5.11 7.53
CA PRO A 139 10.06 6.37 6.81
C PRO A 139 8.78 6.46 5.99
N ASN A 140 7.92 7.40 6.35
CA ASN A 140 6.71 7.68 5.60
C ASN A 140 7.13 8.42 4.32
N GLY A 141 6.43 8.18 3.21
CA GLY A 141 6.62 8.89 1.94
C GLY A 141 6.18 10.36 2.04
N THR A 142 6.69 11.09 3.04
CA THR A 142 6.32 12.46 3.37
C THR A 142 6.52 13.32 2.14
N PHE A 143 5.43 13.95 1.73
CA PHE A 143 5.45 14.97 0.70
C PHE A 143 6.24 16.18 1.23
N ILE A 144 7.48 16.35 0.77
CA ILE A 144 8.24 17.58 1.00
C ILE A 144 7.93 18.52 -0.17
N PRO A 145 7.21 19.64 0.04
CA PRO A 145 6.89 20.58 -1.04
C PRO A 145 8.17 21.14 -1.64
N ALA A 146 8.29 21.15 -2.96
CA ALA A 146 9.45 21.73 -3.63
C ALA A 146 9.55 23.24 -3.33
N SER A 147 8.42 23.92 -3.11
CA SER A 147 8.36 25.32 -2.66
C SER A 147 9.09 25.56 -1.35
N LEU A 148 9.07 24.62 -0.41
CA LEU A 148 9.72 24.79 0.90
C LEU A 148 11.25 24.81 0.78
N VAL A 149 11.80 23.91 -0.04
CA VAL A 149 13.25 23.87 -0.32
C VAL A 149 13.67 25.05 -1.19
N TYR A 150 12.87 25.40 -2.19
CA TYR A 150 13.23 26.40 -3.19
C TYR A 150 13.00 27.84 -2.71
N ALA A 151 12.01 28.10 -1.86
CA ALA A 151 11.84 29.39 -1.19
C ALA A 151 13.04 29.73 -0.30
N GLY A 152 13.61 28.74 0.39
CA GLY A 152 14.85 28.90 1.16
C GLY A 152 16.04 29.30 0.27
N ALA A 153 16.19 28.67 -0.91
CA ALA A 153 17.25 28.99 -1.86
C ALA A 153 17.12 30.39 -2.48
N TRP A 154 15.91 30.84 -2.81
CA TRP A 154 15.68 32.18 -3.38
C TRP A 154 15.78 33.30 -2.34
N ALA A 155 15.40 33.05 -1.08
CA ALA A 155 15.67 34.00 -0.01
C ALA A 155 17.19 34.27 0.11
N VAL A 156 18.01 33.22 0.05
CA VAL A 156 19.49 33.33 0.06
C VAL A 156 20.02 34.02 -1.20
N TYR A 157 19.49 33.66 -2.39
CA TYR A 157 19.90 34.31 -3.65
C TYR A 157 19.50 35.79 -3.72
N GLY A 158 18.29 36.15 -3.29
CA GLY A 158 17.81 37.54 -3.26
C GLY A 158 18.65 38.41 -2.33
N LEU A 159 19.06 37.87 -1.17
CA LEU A 159 20.03 38.49 -0.28
C LEU A 159 21.42 38.66 -0.92
N ALA A 160 21.87 37.69 -1.72
CA ALA A 160 23.16 37.74 -2.41
C ALA A 160 23.16 38.65 -3.66
N ALA A 161 22.02 38.82 -4.31
CA ALA A 161 21.87 39.52 -5.59
C ALA A 161 21.36 40.97 -5.48
N ASN A 162 21.06 41.47 -4.27
CA ASN A 162 20.48 42.81 -4.04
C ASN A 162 19.19 43.09 -4.85
N ALA A 163 18.45 42.05 -5.25
CA ALA A 163 17.19 42.20 -5.97
C ALA A 163 16.06 42.57 -4.99
N SER A 164 15.08 43.38 -5.43
CA SER A 164 13.91 43.68 -4.59
C SER A 164 13.16 42.37 -4.32
N PRO A 165 12.98 41.95 -3.04
CA PRO A 165 12.45 40.63 -2.69
C PRO A 165 11.08 40.33 -3.30
N ALA A 166 10.27 41.36 -3.55
CA ALA A 166 8.90 41.25 -4.05
C ALA A 166 8.81 40.76 -5.51
N ALA A 167 9.64 41.25 -6.43
CA ALA A 167 9.52 40.94 -7.85
C ALA A 167 10.01 39.51 -8.20
N ALA A 168 11.12 39.08 -7.57
CA ALA A 168 11.63 37.72 -7.74
C ALA A 168 10.77 36.67 -7.01
N GLY A 169 10.19 37.04 -5.86
CA GLY A 169 9.33 36.16 -5.08
C GLY A 169 8.00 35.81 -5.75
N LEU A 170 7.34 36.76 -6.42
CA LEU A 170 6.00 36.55 -6.97
C LEU A 170 5.98 35.64 -8.20
N ALA A 171 6.93 35.78 -9.13
CA ALA A 171 7.01 34.93 -10.32
C ALA A 171 7.42 33.49 -9.98
N GLY A 172 8.39 33.32 -9.05
CA GLY A 172 8.80 32.02 -8.55
C GLY A 172 7.72 31.31 -7.74
N ALA A 173 7.00 32.05 -6.87
CA ALA A 173 5.92 31.49 -6.06
C ALA A 173 4.74 30.98 -6.89
N ALA A 174 4.37 31.66 -7.98
CA ALA A 174 3.27 31.22 -8.84
C ALA A 174 3.60 29.93 -9.60
N MET A 175 4.80 29.82 -10.16
CA MET A 175 5.22 28.62 -10.92
C MET A 175 5.43 27.40 -10.01
N ILE A 176 6.00 27.60 -8.82
CA ILE A 176 6.33 26.50 -7.91
C ILE A 176 5.14 26.14 -7.02
N GLY A 177 4.32 27.12 -6.63
CA GLY A 177 3.02 26.85 -6.01
C GLY A 177 2.11 26.03 -6.93
N GLY A 178 2.12 26.33 -8.24
CA GLY A 178 1.45 25.52 -9.25
C GLY A 178 2.02 24.10 -9.36
N TYR A 179 3.35 23.96 -9.32
CA TYR A 179 4.03 22.65 -9.35
C TYR A 179 3.73 21.80 -8.11
N ASP A 180 3.78 22.38 -6.91
CA ASP A 180 3.44 21.68 -5.66
C ASP A 180 1.96 21.35 -5.60
N ALA A 181 1.07 22.22 -6.08
CA ALA A 181 -0.36 21.93 -6.19
C ALA A 181 -0.61 20.77 -7.16
N TRP A 182 0.07 20.75 -8.31
CA TRP A 182 0.00 19.65 -9.26
C TRP A 182 0.55 18.35 -8.68
N ARG A 183 1.70 18.39 -7.99
CA ARG A 183 2.31 17.22 -7.35
C ARG A 183 1.49 16.69 -6.18
N TRP A 184 0.86 17.56 -5.40
CA TRP A 184 -0.05 17.19 -4.33
C TRP A 184 -1.32 16.53 -4.91
N ALA A 185 -1.90 17.12 -5.96
CA ALA A 185 -3.07 16.57 -6.64
C ALA A 185 -2.80 15.25 -7.38
N SER A 186 -1.55 15.01 -7.81
CA SER A 186 -1.10 13.76 -8.44
C SER A 186 -0.37 12.82 -7.47
N SER A 187 -0.38 13.13 -6.16
CA SER A 187 0.31 12.31 -5.18
C SER A 187 -0.40 10.98 -4.99
N GLU A 188 0.28 9.89 -5.29
CA GLU A 188 -0.20 8.52 -5.04
C GLU A 188 0.05 8.07 -3.59
N THR A 189 0.72 8.90 -2.78
CA THR A 189 0.97 8.61 -1.35
C THR A 189 -0.25 8.95 -0.50
N ALA A 190 -0.66 8.00 0.34
CA ALA A 190 -1.73 8.23 1.28
C ALA A 190 -1.30 9.20 2.40
N ALA A 191 -2.22 10.07 2.84
CA ALA A 191 -1.95 11.00 3.93
C ALA A 191 -1.68 10.28 5.26
N GLY A 192 -0.80 10.89 6.07
CA GLY A 192 -0.44 10.42 7.42
C GLY A 192 0.79 9.50 7.46
N PRO A 193 1.15 9.00 8.66
CA PRO A 193 2.22 8.01 8.79
C PRO A 193 1.85 6.70 8.07
N THR A 194 2.88 5.91 7.77
CA THR A 194 2.71 4.52 7.33
C THR A 194 1.92 3.78 8.41
N PRO A 195 0.75 3.20 8.11
CA PRO A 195 -0.04 2.51 9.12
C PRO A 195 0.73 1.31 9.68
N GLN A 196 0.39 0.87 10.89
CA GLN A 196 1.05 -0.27 11.55
C GLN A 196 0.35 -1.61 11.29
N THR A 197 -0.85 -1.57 10.71
CA THR A 197 -1.70 -2.74 10.54
C THR A 197 -1.79 -3.10 9.07
N GLU A 198 -1.51 -4.35 8.75
CA GLU A 198 -1.70 -4.98 7.45
C GLU A 198 -2.83 -5.98 7.50
N VAL A 199 -3.63 -6.02 6.43
CA VAL A 199 -4.73 -6.96 6.21
C VAL A 199 -4.39 -7.79 4.99
N LEU A 200 -4.15 -9.08 5.20
CA LEU A 200 -4.02 -10.09 4.15
C LEU A 200 -5.40 -10.66 3.86
N VAL A 201 -5.81 -10.61 2.59
CA VAL A 201 -7.01 -11.28 2.10
C VAL A 201 -6.59 -12.36 1.12
N THR A 202 -6.90 -13.61 1.43
CA THR A 202 -6.64 -14.75 0.57
C THR A 202 -7.95 -15.40 0.17
N VAL A 203 -8.13 -15.60 -1.13
CA VAL A 203 -9.26 -16.35 -1.68
C VAL A 203 -8.73 -17.58 -2.40
N SER A 204 -9.23 -18.75 -2.04
CA SER A 204 -8.79 -20.03 -2.61
C SER A 204 -9.97 -20.79 -3.18
N ALA A 205 -9.88 -21.19 -4.44
CA ALA A 205 -10.81 -22.12 -5.06
C ALA A 205 -10.18 -23.52 -5.10
N SER A 206 -10.89 -24.53 -4.60
CA SER A 206 -10.40 -25.90 -4.51
C SER A 206 -11.50 -26.93 -4.81
N ASP A 207 -11.09 -28.06 -5.36
CA ASP A 207 -11.88 -29.29 -5.39
C ASP A 207 -11.47 -30.24 -4.25
N ALA A 208 -11.93 -31.49 -4.29
CA ALA A 208 -11.61 -32.50 -3.27
C ALA A 208 -10.12 -32.89 -3.18
N THR A 209 -9.31 -32.54 -4.17
CA THR A 209 -7.94 -33.04 -4.35
C THR A 209 -6.89 -31.94 -4.47
N ARG A 210 -7.28 -30.75 -4.92
CA ARG A 210 -6.32 -29.68 -5.23
C ARG A 210 -6.93 -28.28 -5.20
N TYR A 211 -6.05 -27.29 -5.14
CA TYR A 211 -6.40 -25.91 -5.46
C TYR A 211 -6.43 -25.71 -6.97
N LEU A 212 -7.48 -25.04 -7.44
CA LEU A 212 -7.71 -24.70 -8.84
C LEU A 212 -7.36 -23.24 -9.13
N GLY A 213 -7.43 -22.38 -8.11
CA GLY A 213 -6.97 -21.00 -8.18
C GLY A 213 -6.81 -20.44 -6.78
N ARG A 214 -5.80 -19.59 -6.58
CA ARG A 214 -5.57 -18.94 -5.27
C ARG A 214 -4.97 -17.57 -5.49
N VAL A 215 -5.59 -16.57 -4.89
CA VAL A 215 -5.16 -15.18 -4.99
C VAL A 215 -5.03 -14.60 -3.58
N ALA A 216 -3.98 -13.80 -3.37
CA ALA A 216 -3.74 -13.12 -2.12
C ALA A 216 -3.37 -11.66 -2.40
N ALA A 217 -3.90 -10.75 -1.58
CA ALA A 217 -3.56 -9.34 -1.62
C ALA A 217 -3.38 -8.80 -0.20
N VAL A 218 -2.47 -7.83 -0.09
CA VAL A 218 -2.10 -7.19 1.17
C VAL A 218 -2.48 -5.73 1.11
N TYR A 219 -3.08 -5.23 2.17
CA TYR A 219 -3.52 -3.84 2.29
C TYR A 219 -3.10 -3.26 3.64
N TYR A 220 -2.76 -1.97 3.67
CA TYR A 220 -2.65 -1.27 4.94
C TYR A 220 -4.06 -0.95 5.48
N ALA A 221 -4.30 -1.11 6.77
CA ALA A 221 -5.45 -0.52 7.44
C ALA A 221 -4.98 0.73 8.20
N ALA A 222 -5.67 1.86 8.02
CA ALA A 222 -5.37 3.05 8.82
C ALA A 222 -5.49 2.72 10.32
N ASP A 223 -4.55 3.21 11.14
CA ASP A 223 -4.50 2.82 12.55
C ASP A 223 -5.76 3.22 13.35
N SER A 224 -6.39 4.34 12.99
CA SER A 224 -7.68 4.77 13.56
C SER A 224 -8.82 3.80 13.26
N ASP A 225 -8.72 3.07 12.16
CA ASP A 225 -9.77 2.22 11.59
C ASP A 225 -9.44 0.73 11.70
N ALA A 226 -8.27 0.38 12.27
CA ALA A 226 -7.78 -1.00 12.38
C ALA A 226 -8.77 -1.93 13.11
N ARG A 227 -9.59 -1.38 14.01
CA ARG A 227 -10.67 -2.09 14.70
C ARG A 227 -11.72 -2.67 13.74
N LEU A 228 -12.00 -1.99 12.61
CA LEU A 228 -12.96 -2.48 11.62
C LEU A 228 -12.57 -3.84 11.00
N TYR A 229 -11.28 -4.18 11.02
CA TYR A 229 -10.72 -5.38 10.43
C TYR A 229 -10.47 -6.50 11.44
N THR A 230 -10.37 -6.15 12.73
CA THR A 230 -10.02 -7.07 13.82
C THR A 230 -11.21 -7.44 14.70
N GLU A 231 -12.28 -6.63 14.71
CA GLU A 231 -13.46 -6.89 15.53
C GLU A 231 -14.31 -8.04 15.02
N GLN A 232 -14.64 -8.94 15.93
CA GLN A 232 -15.69 -9.94 15.73
C GLN A 232 -17.06 -9.29 15.76
N GLN A 233 -17.96 -9.73 14.90
CA GLN A 233 -19.30 -9.19 14.83
C GLN A 233 -20.09 -9.57 16.11
N PRO A 234 -20.70 -8.62 16.83
CA PRO A 234 -21.47 -8.94 18.03
C PRO A 234 -22.66 -9.82 17.65
N LEU A 235 -22.77 -10.99 18.28
CA LEU A 235 -23.93 -11.87 18.16
C LEU A 235 -25.07 -11.26 18.98
N PHE A 236 -26.03 -10.61 18.31
CA PHE A 236 -27.26 -10.18 18.97
C PHE A 236 -28.23 -11.37 19.05
N SER A 237 -28.54 -11.84 20.27
CA SER A 237 -29.62 -12.79 20.49
C SER A 237 -30.96 -12.05 20.38
N ILE A 238 -31.63 -12.17 19.24
CA ILE A 238 -33.02 -11.73 19.12
C ILE A 238 -33.87 -12.83 19.74
N ALA A 239 -34.42 -12.58 20.93
CA ALA A 239 -35.43 -13.46 21.52
C ALA A 239 -36.68 -13.40 20.63
N VAL A 240 -36.93 -14.46 19.87
CA VAL A 240 -38.19 -14.62 19.14
C VAL A 240 -39.24 -14.99 20.19
N GLY A 241 -39.94 -13.99 20.72
CA GLY A 241 -41.15 -14.19 21.52
C GLY A 241 -42.24 -14.76 20.61
N GLY A 242 -42.38 -16.09 20.62
CA GLY A 242 -43.56 -16.73 20.07
C GLY A 242 -44.70 -16.58 21.08
N ASP A 243 -45.65 -15.71 20.80
CA ASP A 243 -46.95 -15.75 21.47
C ASP A 243 -47.60 -17.11 21.17
N ARG A 244 -47.90 -17.84 22.25
CA ARG A 244 -48.63 -19.10 22.22
C ARG A 244 -50.12 -18.84 22.25
#